data_AF-A0A150PPW0-F1
#
_entry.id   AF-A0A150PPW0-F1
#
_cell.length_a   1.000
_cell.length_b   1.000
_cell.length_c   1.000
_cell.angle_alpha   90.00
_cell.angle_beta   90.00
_cell.angle_gamma   90.00
#
_symmetry.space_group_name_H-M   'P 1'
#
loop_
_entity.id
_entity.type
_entity.pdbx_description
1 polymer ?
#
loop_
_entity_poly.entity_id
_entity_poly.type
_entity_poly.pdbx_seq_one_letter_code
_entity_poly.pdbx_strand_id
1 'polypeptide(L)'
;MSARPFRDEWRRLKSRAFDLTGNSTAGATVRFDLWGRPVEIYRNANFSIYSRQPCNAKCHFCVEELRPASRGRSLAVQKTVEDDDGRYFDAMAESLDALRPLDPTVSITGGEPSHDPRLPRILALGQARRGRKRTLTTNGSGLLQERDGKRVIDWIVETGVQHLNISRAHPDHDRNARLMVMKDGLSADELRRVVAAAAAGGTRVRLSCVLLEGQIDAVEHIVAYLRFARSLGVDNVIFRQLMKTDPTAVVENHVVKYSDRARVRLEPILDALSADARFSFERQIVGYYYYVEVFRFEDIDVVFEEADLAQLEETKRSGPGIVHELIFHPNARLASTWQPWDGILGPPPAARAAPGAS
;
A
#
# COMPACT_ATOMS: atom_id res chain seq x y z
N MET A 1 14.44 2.60 -18.79
CA MET A 1 14.58 4.04 -18.49
C MET A 1 15.89 4.21 -17.75
N SER A 2 16.83 5.00 -18.28
CA SER A 2 18.06 5.34 -17.55
C SER A 2 17.69 6.01 -16.22
N ALA A 3 18.44 5.75 -15.16
CA ALA A 3 18.27 6.45 -13.90
C ALA A 3 18.41 7.96 -14.16
N ARG A 4 17.39 8.74 -13.78
CA ARG A 4 17.50 10.20 -13.81
C ARG A 4 18.56 10.60 -12.79
N PRO A 5 19.40 11.61 -13.08
CA PRO A 5 20.38 12.09 -12.13
C PRO A 5 19.67 12.58 -10.86
N PHE A 6 20.37 12.45 -9.72
CA PHE A 6 19.90 12.99 -8.45
C PHE A 6 19.59 14.48 -8.57
N ARG A 7 18.48 14.91 -7.99
CA ARG A 7 18.07 16.32 -7.88
C ARG A 7 17.77 16.67 -6.44
N ASP A 8 18.62 17.51 -5.84
CA ASP A 8 18.44 17.95 -4.45
C ASP A 8 17.10 18.65 -4.23
N GLU A 9 16.69 19.48 -5.20
CA GLU A 9 15.40 20.16 -5.20
C GLU A 9 14.22 19.19 -4.95
N TRP A 10 14.23 18.00 -5.55
CA TRP A 10 13.18 17.01 -5.35
C TRP A 10 13.19 16.44 -3.93
N ARG A 11 14.36 16.29 -3.29
CA ARG A 11 14.46 15.88 -1.88
C ARG A 11 13.92 16.95 -0.94
N ARG A 12 14.19 18.23 -1.22
CA ARG A 12 13.76 19.36 -0.36
C ARG A 12 12.27 19.69 -0.54
N LEU A 13 11.77 19.67 -1.77
CA LEU A 13 10.37 19.99 -2.08
C LEU A 13 9.45 18.77 -2.01
N LYS A 14 9.99 17.55 -2.20
CA LYS A 14 9.27 16.28 -2.14
C LYS A 14 8.11 16.23 -3.13
N SER A 15 6.92 15.83 -2.68
CA SER A 15 5.71 15.79 -3.50
C SER A 15 5.27 17.18 -3.97
N ARG A 16 5.75 18.29 -3.39
CA ARG A 16 5.51 19.64 -3.93
C ARG A 16 6.28 19.92 -5.22
N ALA A 17 7.34 19.17 -5.50
CA ALA A 17 8.02 19.24 -6.79
C ALA A 17 7.22 18.56 -7.91
N PHE A 18 6.10 17.89 -7.60
CA PHE A 18 5.39 17.08 -8.57
C PHE A 18 4.93 17.88 -9.79
N ASP A 19 5.28 17.36 -10.96
CA ASP A 19 4.79 17.79 -12.26
C ASP A 19 4.41 16.55 -13.08
N LEU A 20 3.13 16.45 -13.45
CA LEU A 20 2.57 15.36 -14.23
C LEU A 20 3.35 15.11 -15.53
N THR A 21 3.78 16.16 -16.21
CA THR A 21 4.41 16.07 -17.53
C THR A 21 5.94 15.98 -17.42
N GLY A 22 6.55 16.73 -16.50
CA GLY A 22 7.99 16.81 -16.36
C GLY A 22 8.63 15.67 -15.57
N ASN A 23 8.13 15.36 -14.37
CA ASN A 23 8.84 14.48 -13.42
C ASN A 23 8.07 13.28 -12.89
N SER A 24 6.75 13.23 -13.09
CA SER A 24 5.91 12.08 -12.75
C SER A 24 6.36 10.77 -13.40
N THR A 25 6.13 9.66 -12.70
CA THR A 25 6.26 8.30 -13.26
C THR A 25 5.13 7.91 -14.19
N ALA A 26 3.97 8.58 -14.13
CA ALA A 26 2.88 8.35 -15.06
C ALA A 26 3.09 9.11 -16.38
N GLY A 27 3.70 10.29 -16.33
CA GLY A 27 3.97 11.17 -17.48
C GLY A 27 2.73 11.77 -18.16
N ALA A 28 1.56 11.14 -18.01
CA ALA A 28 0.31 11.55 -18.61
C ALA A 28 -0.91 10.93 -17.88
N THR A 29 -2.07 11.46 -18.20
CA THR A 29 -3.38 10.81 -18.00
C THR A 29 -3.80 10.02 -19.24
N VAL A 30 -4.82 9.20 -19.09
CA VAL A 30 -5.51 8.50 -20.17
C VAL A 30 -7.01 8.73 -20.06
N ARG A 31 -7.67 8.99 -21.18
CA ARG A 31 -9.13 8.94 -21.25
C ARG A 31 -9.56 7.48 -21.26
N PHE A 32 -10.52 7.15 -20.42
CA PHE A 32 -10.97 5.78 -20.21
C PHE A 32 -12.50 5.77 -20.12
N ASP A 33 -13.14 4.74 -20.65
CA ASP A 33 -14.59 4.54 -20.48
C ASP A 33 -14.82 3.49 -19.40
N LEU A 34 -15.55 3.86 -18.35
CA LEU A 34 -16.01 2.95 -17.31
C LEU A 34 -17.53 2.84 -17.38
N TRP A 35 -18.02 1.75 -17.97
CA TRP A 35 -19.46 1.48 -18.09
C TRP A 35 -20.24 2.61 -18.80
N GLY A 36 -19.72 3.11 -19.93
CA GLY A 36 -20.31 4.21 -20.68
C GLY A 36 -20.10 5.59 -20.06
N ARG A 37 -19.28 5.70 -19.01
CA ARG A 37 -18.91 6.96 -18.37
C ARG A 37 -17.46 7.29 -18.71
N PRO A 38 -17.20 8.37 -19.48
CA PRO A 38 -15.85 8.80 -19.74
C PRO A 38 -15.22 9.38 -18.46
N VAL A 39 -14.01 8.93 -18.16
CA VAL A 39 -13.19 9.39 -17.03
C VAL A 39 -11.76 9.65 -17.50
N GLU A 40 -11.06 10.53 -16.79
CA GLU A 40 -9.64 10.75 -16.98
C GLU A 40 -8.86 10.06 -15.85
N ILE A 41 -7.98 9.12 -16.18
CA ILE A 41 -7.26 8.30 -15.20
C ILE A 41 -5.76 8.57 -15.31
N TYR A 42 -5.09 8.67 -14.17
CA TYR A 42 -3.64 8.68 -14.09
C TYR A 42 -3.07 7.40 -14.70
N ARG A 43 -2.18 7.48 -15.70
CA ARG A 43 -1.73 6.30 -16.47
C ARG A 43 -1.14 5.18 -15.58
N ASN A 44 -0.53 5.54 -14.46
CA ASN A 44 0.04 4.61 -13.50
C ASN A 44 -0.83 4.43 -12.24
N ALA A 45 -2.16 4.62 -12.36
CA ALA A 45 -3.09 4.37 -11.26
C ALA A 45 -3.00 2.92 -10.80
N ASN A 46 -2.95 2.73 -9.48
CA ASN A 46 -2.99 1.41 -8.87
C ASN A 46 -4.45 1.00 -8.63
N PHE A 47 -4.76 -0.26 -8.94
CA PHE A 47 -6.01 -0.89 -8.55
C PHE A 47 -5.86 -1.61 -7.21
N SER A 48 -6.34 -0.98 -6.15
CA SER A 48 -6.29 -1.49 -4.78
C SER A 48 -7.55 -2.29 -4.46
N ILE A 49 -7.40 -3.57 -4.14
CA ILE A 49 -8.48 -4.39 -3.58
C ILE A 49 -8.38 -4.27 -2.07
N TYR A 50 -9.37 -3.61 -1.47
CA TYR A 50 -9.44 -3.40 -0.05
C TYR A 50 -10.22 -4.56 0.60
N SER A 51 -9.49 -5.42 1.32
CA SER A 51 -10.04 -6.45 2.19
C SER A 51 -10.64 -5.81 3.45
N ARG A 52 -11.89 -6.16 3.79
CA ARG A 52 -12.61 -5.59 4.95
C ARG A 52 -12.02 -6.00 6.30
N GLN A 53 -11.18 -7.04 6.35
CA GLN A 53 -10.95 -7.70 7.62
C GLN A 53 -10.42 -6.72 8.66
N PRO A 54 -11.07 -6.61 9.83
CA PRO A 54 -10.52 -5.84 10.93
C PRO A 54 -9.07 -6.25 11.14
N CYS A 55 -8.18 -5.27 11.20
CA CYS A 55 -6.79 -5.56 11.53
C CYS A 55 -6.73 -6.12 12.95
N ASN A 56 -6.00 -7.21 13.13
CA ASN A 56 -5.69 -7.76 14.45
C ASN A 56 -4.62 -6.94 15.20
N ALA A 57 -3.98 -6.00 14.53
CA ALA A 57 -3.08 -5.00 15.09
C ALA A 57 -3.81 -3.69 15.41
N LYS A 58 -3.26 -2.88 16.33
CA LYS A 58 -3.81 -1.57 16.71
C LYS A 58 -2.72 -0.51 16.72
N CYS A 59 -1.90 -0.51 15.68
CA CYS A 59 -0.76 0.40 15.53
C CYS A 59 -1.18 1.86 15.73
N HIS A 60 -0.47 2.60 16.59
CA HIS A 60 -0.73 4.04 16.79
C HIS A 60 -0.34 4.92 15.58
N PHE A 61 0.15 4.30 14.51
CA PHE A 61 0.54 4.94 13.25
C PHE A 61 -0.28 4.37 12.07
N CYS A 62 -1.47 3.81 12.32
CA CYS A 62 -2.28 3.18 11.29
C CYS A 62 -2.83 4.19 10.26
N VAL A 63 -2.46 4.01 8.99
CA VAL A 63 -2.92 4.87 7.89
C VAL A 63 -4.43 4.78 7.65
N GLU A 64 -5.06 3.63 7.96
CA GLU A 64 -6.51 3.44 7.81
C GLU A 64 -7.30 4.38 8.73
N GLU A 65 -6.77 4.68 9.91
CA GLU A 65 -7.35 5.68 10.82
C GLU A 65 -7.00 7.11 10.44
N LEU A 66 -5.81 7.31 9.85
CA LEU A 66 -5.32 8.64 9.48
C LEU A 66 -6.04 9.25 8.27
N ARG A 67 -6.33 8.44 7.23
CA ARG A 67 -7.01 8.90 6.00
C ARG A 67 -8.42 9.48 6.21
N PRO A 68 -9.34 8.87 6.98
CA PRO A 68 -10.62 9.51 7.27
C PRO A 68 -10.43 10.75 8.16
N ALA A 69 -9.53 10.69 9.14
CA ALA A 69 -9.24 11.80 10.03
C ALA A 69 -8.75 13.04 9.25
N SER A 70 -7.88 12.86 8.25
CA SER A 70 -7.40 13.95 7.39
C SER A 70 -8.48 14.62 6.54
N ARG A 71 -9.69 14.06 6.49
CA ARG A 71 -10.88 14.60 5.82
C ARG A 71 -11.98 14.97 6.80
N GLY A 72 -11.65 15.10 8.08
CA GLY A 72 -12.58 15.46 9.15
C GLY A 72 -13.65 14.39 9.45
N ARG A 73 -13.38 13.11 9.17
CA ARG A 73 -14.32 12.00 9.38
C ARG A 73 -13.76 10.94 10.31
N SER A 74 -14.63 10.16 10.94
CA SER A 74 -14.23 8.99 11.74
C SER A 74 -14.11 7.73 10.88
N LEU A 75 -13.30 6.76 11.34
CA LEU A 75 -13.15 5.47 10.67
C LEU A 75 -14.47 4.70 10.53
N ALA A 76 -15.41 4.86 11.48
CA ALA A 76 -16.68 4.15 11.48
C ALA A 76 -17.49 4.34 10.19
N VAL A 77 -17.32 5.49 9.53
CA VAL A 77 -18.01 5.78 8.27
C VAL A 77 -17.54 4.85 7.14
N GLN A 78 -16.28 4.38 7.16
CA GLN A 78 -15.65 3.48 6.15
C GLN A 78 -16.17 2.04 6.12
N LYS A 79 -17.01 1.61 7.07
CA LYS A 79 -17.25 0.18 7.34
C LYS A 79 -18.47 -0.45 6.64
N THR A 80 -18.74 -0.13 5.37
CA THR A 80 -19.81 -0.82 4.61
C THR A 80 -19.28 -2.08 3.93
N VAL A 81 -20.06 -3.19 3.90
CA VAL A 81 -19.76 -4.35 3.03
C VAL A 81 -20.95 -4.92 2.32
N GLU A 82 -20.61 -5.67 1.29
CA GLU A 82 -21.45 -6.69 0.70
C GLU A 82 -21.21 -8.00 1.46
N ASP A 83 -22.26 -8.45 2.15
CA ASP A 83 -22.27 -9.70 2.92
C ASP A 83 -22.48 -10.92 2.01
N ASP A 84 -23.00 -10.71 0.80
CA ASP A 84 -23.15 -11.75 -0.21
C ASP A 84 -21.85 -11.93 -1.01
N ASP A 85 -21.17 -13.04 -0.76
CA ASP A 85 -19.93 -13.37 -1.46
C ASP A 85 -20.12 -13.44 -2.99
N GLY A 86 -21.26 -13.93 -3.48
CA GLY A 86 -21.56 -13.96 -4.91
C GLY A 86 -21.51 -12.54 -5.49
N ARG A 87 -22.30 -11.62 -4.91
CA ARG A 87 -22.33 -10.22 -5.35
C ARG A 87 -20.99 -9.52 -5.20
N TYR A 88 -20.24 -9.79 -4.13
CA TYR A 88 -18.89 -9.24 -3.94
C TYR A 88 -17.94 -9.67 -5.07
N PHE A 89 -17.90 -10.97 -5.38
CA PHE A 89 -16.98 -11.50 -6.39
C PHE A 89 -17.42 -11.18 -7.82
N ASP A 90 -18.72 -11.08 -8.09
CA ASP A 90 -19.23 -10.63 -9.39
C ASP A 90 -18.83 -9.18 -9.67
N ALA A 91 -19.00 -8.30 -8.68
CA ALA A 91 -18.60 -6.90 -8.80
C ALA A 91 -17.06 -6.74 -8.92
N MET A 92 -16.30 -7.56 -8.21
CA MET A 92 -14.83 -7.59 -8.31
C MET A 92 -14.39 -8.04 -9.70
N ALA A 93 -15.02 -9.09 -10.22
CA ALA A 93 -14.77 -9.61 -11.56
C ALA A 93 -15.08 -8.56 -12.63
N GLU A 94 -16.23 -7.90 -12.53
CA GLU A 94 -16.64 -6.83 -13.43
C GLU A 94 -15.68 -5.64 -13.39
N SER A 95 -15.22 -5.23 -12.20
CA SER A 95 -14.24 -4.15 -12.05
C SER A 95 -12.90 -4.50 -12.69
N LEU A 96 -12.42 -5.73 -12.50
CA LEU A 96 -11.20 -6.22 -13.14
C LEU A 96 -11.33 -6.26 -14.67
N ASP A 97 -12.48 -6.71 -15.18
CA ASP A 97 -12.74 -6.78 -16.61
C ASP A 97 -12.82 -5.39 -17.25
N ALA A 98 -13.49 -4.43 -16.59
CA ALA A 98 -13.56 -3.05 -17.03
C ALA A 98 -12.19 -2.35 -17.03
N LEU A 99 -11.33 -2.66 -16.06
CA LEU A 99 -10.00 -2.07 -15.94
C LEU A 99 -8.92 -2.80 -16.75
N ARG A 100 -9.23 -3.93 -17.38
CA ARG A 100 -8.25 -4.72 -18.15
C ARG A 100 -7.52 -3.91 -19.23
N PRO A 101 -8.16 -3.02 -20.01
CA PRO A 101 -7.46 -2.18 -20.98
C PRO A 101 -6.46 -1.19 -20.37
N LEU A 102 -6.64 -0.79 -19.11
CA LEU A 102 -5.70 0.07 -18.39
C LEU A 102 -4.46 -0.70 -17.93
N ASP A 103 -4.59 -2.02 -17.75
CA ASP A 103 -3.56 -2.92 -17.21
C ASP A 103 -2.89 -2.40 -15.92
N PRO A 104 -3.67 -2.06 -14.88
CA PRO A 104 -3.11 -1.47 -13.67
C PRO A 104 -2.29 -2.49 -12.87
N THR A 105 -1.39 -1.98 -12.03
CA THR A 105 -0.89 -2.78 -10.91
C THR A 105 -2.06 -3.07 -9.97
N VAL A 106 -2.25 -4.33 -9.60
CA VAL A 106 -3.27 -4.76 -8.64
C VAL A 106 -2.61 -4.96 -7.28
N SER A 107 -3.14 -4.31 -6.25
CA SER A 107 -2.60 -4.41 -4.89
C SER A 107 -3.69 -4.85 -3.92
N ILE A 108 -3.47 -5.96 -3.22
CA ILE A 108 -4.37 -6.44 -2.17
C ILE A 108 -3.89 -5.87 -0.84
N THR A 109 -4.77 -5.18 -0.13
CA THR A 109 -4.44 -4.47 1.11
C THR A 109 -5.69 -4.37 1.99
N GLY A 110 -5.57 -3.78 3.17
CA GLY A 110 -6.70 -3.45 4.02
C GLY A 110 -6.30 -3.47 5.47
N GLY A 111 -7.22 -3.88 6.34
CA GLY A 111 -6.91 -4.09 7.75
C GLY A 111 -5.85 -5.18 7.91
N GLU A 112 -6.23 -6.46 7.88
CA GLU A 112 -5.25 -7.55 7.78
C GLU A 112 -5.68 -8.61 6.76
N PRO A 113 -5.25 -8.49 5.48
CA PRO A 113 -5.69 -9.40 4.42
C PRO A 113 -5.35 -10.86 4.65
N SER A 114 -4.27 -11.19 5.36
CA SER A 114 -3.88 -12.60 5.59
C SER A 114 -4.84 -13.36 6.52
N HIS A 115 -5.74 -12.65 7.23
CA HIS A 115 -6.84 -13.26 7.99
C HIS A 115 -8.17 -13.29 7.22
N ASP A 116 -8.21 -12.78 5.99
CA ASP A 116 -9.45 -12.73 5.21
C ASP A 116 -9.84 -14.09 4.66
N PRO A 117 -10.99 -14.69 5.07
CA PRO A 117 -11.49 -15.91 4.46
C PRO A 117 -11.76 -15.75 2.96
N ARG A 118 -11.97 -14.51 2.46
CA ARG A 118 -12.13 -14.26 1.02
C ARG A 118 -10.79 -14.29 0.26
N LEU A 119 -9.64 -14.23 0.95
CA LEU A 119 -8.34 -14.05 0.31
C LEU A 119 -8.02 -15.12 -0.76
N PRO A 120 -8.19 -16.44 -0.53
CA PRO A 120 -7.94 -17.44 -1.57
C PRO A 120 -8.71 -17.17 -2.86
N ARG A 121 -9.99 -16.82 -2.77
CA ARG A 121 -10.84 -16.53 -3.92
C ARG A 121 -10.52 -15.17 -4.57
N ILE A 122 -10.13 -14.16 -3.78
CA ILE A 122 -9.60 -12.88 -4.28
C ILE A 122 -8.33 -13.12 -5.12
N LEU A 123 -7.40 -13.93 -4.60
CA LEU A 123 -6.13 -14.26 -5.27
C LEU A 123 -6.36 -15.03 -6.57
N ALA A 124 -7.20 -16.07 -6.53
CA ALA A 124 -7.55 -16.87 -7.70
C ALA A 124 -8.23 -16.02 -8.80
N LEU A 125 -9.18 -15.16 -8.41
CA LEU A 125 -9.86 -14.26 -9.34
C LEU A 125 -8.89 -13.26 -9.98
N GLY A 126 -7.99 -12.67 -9.18
CA GLY A 126 -6.93 -11.79 -9.67
C GLY A 126 -5.93 -12.49 -10.60
N GLN A 127 -5.66 -13.79 -10.39
CA GLN A 127 -4.84 -14.60 -11.29
C GLN A 127 -5.52 -14.83 -12.63
N ALA A 128 -6.80 -15.20 -12.61
CA ALA A 128 -7.58 -15.50 -13.82
C ALA A 128 -7.70 -14.29 -14.76
N ARG A 129 -7.80 -13.07 -14.19
CA ARG A 129 -8.00 -11.82 -14.94
C ARG A 129 -6.72 -11.01 -15.18
N ARG A 130 -5.56 -11.50 -14.70
CA ARG A 130 -4.18 -10.98 -14.85
C ARG A 130 -4.06 -9.44 -15.00
N GLY A 131 -3.60 -8.77 -13.95
CA GLY A 131 -3.03 -7.42 -14.08
C GLY A 131 -1.51 -7.47 -14.30
N ARG A 132 -0.93 -6.38 -14.85
CA ARG A 132 0.51 -6.15 -15.09
C ARG A 132 1.40 -6.67 -13.98
N LYS A 133 1.00 -6.41 -12.74
CA LYS A 133 1.73 -6.74 -11.52
C LYS A 133 0.73 -6.90 -10.38
N ARG A 134 0.96 -7.88 -9.51
CA ARG A 134 0.18 -8.13 -8.29
C ARG A 134 1.06 -8.03 -7.05
N THR A 135 0.53 -7.33 -6.06
CA THR A 135 1.17 -7.18 -4.77
C THR A 135 0.18 -7.44 -3.64
N LEU A 136 0.67 -7.90 -2.50
CA LEU A 136 -0.13 -8.04 -1.28
C LEU A 136 0.58 -7.35 -0.12
N THR A 137 -0.14 -6.58 0.68
CA THR A 137 0.36 -5.93 1.89
C THR A 137 -0.32 -6.51 3.12
N THR A 138 0.47 -6.92 4.11
CA THR A 138 0.03 -7.61 5.33
C THR A 138 0.97 -7.29 6.49
N ASN A 139 0.53 -7.47 7.74
CA ASN A 139 1.38 -7.54 8.93
C ASN A 139 2.01 -8.94 9.16
N GLY A 140 1.62 -9.92 8.35
CA GLY A 140 2.18 -11.27 8.29
C GLY A 140 1.54 -12.29 9.22
N SER A 141 0.71 -11.87 10.19
CA SER A 141 0.23 -12.76 11.27
C SER A 141 -0.67 -13.91 10.81
N GLY A 142 -1.29 -13.82 9.63
CA GLY A 142 -2.09 -14.91 9.04
C GLY A 142 -1.36 -15.78 8.02
N LEU A 143 -0.11 -15.45 7.65
CA LEU A 143 0.56 -16.07 6.48
C LEU A 143 0.81 -17.57 6.62
N LEU A 144 0.98 -18.06 7.85
CA LEU A 144 1.19 -19.49 8.14
C LEU A 144 -0.09 -20.23 8.52
N GLN A 145 -1.24 -19.53 8.60
CA GLN A 145 -2.52 -20.18 8.88
C GLN A 145 -3.00 -20.98 7.68
N GLU A 146 -3.71 -22.08 7.95
CA GLU A 146 -4.36 -22.89 6.92
C GLU A 146 -5.72 -22.32 6.53
N ARG A 147 -5.98 -22.29 5.22
CA ARG A 147 -7.23 -21.92 4.57
C ARG A 147 -7.44 -22.87 3.39
N ASP A 148 -8.58 -23.54 3.36
CA ASP A 148 -8.95 -24.47 2.29
C ASP A 148 -7.86 -25.53 2.02
N GLY A 149 -7.27 -26.07 3.09
CA GLY A 149 -6.25 -27.12 3.05
C GLY A 149 -4.84 -26.68 2.67
N LYS A 150 -4.57 -25.37 2.58
CA LYS A 150 -3.22 -24.81 2.27
C LYS A 150 -2.90 -23.65 3.19
N ARG A 151 -1.61 -23.35 3.40
CA ARG A 151 -1.26 -22.13 4.14
C ARG A 151 -1.54 -20.91 3.26
N VAL A 152 -1.84 -19.77 3.87
CA VAL A 152 -2.07 -18.52 3.13
C VAL A 152 -0.87 -18.16 2.25
N ILE A 153 0.37 -18.39 2.70
CA ILE A 153 1.56 -18.17 1.87
C ILE A 153 1.60 -19.04 0.61
N ASP A 154 1.06 -20.27 0.68
CA ASP A 154 1.01 -21.18 -0.47
C ASP A 154 0.01 -20.65 -1.52
N TRP A 155 -1.15 -20.14 -1.07
CA TRP A 155 -2.10 -19.46 -1.95
C TRP A 155 -1.49 -18.25 -2.66
N ILE A 156 -0.72 -17.42 -1.94
CA ILE A 156 -0.06 -16.23 -2.49
C ILE A 156 0.91 -16.62 -3.61
N VAL A 157 1.71 -17.66 -3.36
CA VAL A 157 2.71 -18.16 -4.29
C VAL A 157 2.08 -18.82 -5.52
N GLU A 158 1.17 -19.78 -5.32
CA GLU A 158 0.54 -20.55 -6.40
C GLU A 158 -0.29 -19.65 -7.32
N THR A 159 -0.91 -18.62 -6.75
CA THR A 159 -1.68 -17.67 -7.55
C THR A 159 -0.80 -16.65 -8.26
N GLY A 160 0.51 -16.59 -7.99
CA GLY A 160 1.51 -15.79 -8.72
C GLY A 160 1.60 -14.33 -8.30
N VAL A 161 1.43 -14.02 -7.01
CA VAL A 161 1.72 -12.68 -6.48
C VAL A 161 3.21 -12.39 -6.62
N GLN A 162 3.58 -11.29 -7.26
CA GLN A 162 5.00 -10.97 -7.50
C GLN A 162 5.68 -10.33 -6.31
N HIS A 163 4.95 -9.55 -5.50
CA HIS A 163 5.51 -8.93 -4.30
C HIS A 163 4.63 -9.10 -3.06
N LEU A 164 5.24 -9.57 -1.98
CA LEU A 164 4.63 -9.67 -0.67
C LEU A 164 5.26 -8.63 0.27
N ASN A 165 4.51 -7.57 0.60
CA ASN A 165 4.95 -6.53 1.52
C ASN A 165 4.52 -6.89 2.95
N ILE A 166 5.48 -7.19 3.82
CA ILE A 166 5.24 -7.55 5.22
C ILE A 166 5.60 -6.38 6.11
N SER A 167 4.63 -5.88 6.86
CA SER A 167 4.83 -4.80 7.84
C SER A 167 5.59 -5.33 9.05
N ARG A 168 6.75 -4.74 9.32
CA ARG A 168 7.63 -5.08 10.43
C ARG A 168 8.26 -3.79 10.96
N ALA A 169 7.70 -3.26 12.04
CA ALA A 169 8.11 -1.98 12.62
C ALA A 169 9.47 -2.04 13.35
N HIS A 170 9.95 -3.22 13.72
CA HIS A 170 11.24 -3.37 14.40
C HIS A 170 11.86 -4.77 14.20
N PRO A 171 13.21 -4.93 14.18
CA PRO A 171 13.86 -6.24 14.10
C PRO A 171 13.55 -7.15 15.30
N ASP A 172 13.72 -6.62 16.51
CA ASP A 172 13.33 -7.28 17.77
C ASP A 172 11.83 -7.57 17.81
N HIS A 173 11.47 -8.82 18.15
CA HIS A 173 10.11 -9.31 18.08
C HIS A 173 9.20 -8.62 19.10
N ASP A 174 9.63 -8.49 20.35
CA ASP A 174 8.80 -7.92 21.42
C ASP A 174 8.57 -6.43 21.21
N ARG A 175 9.61 -5.69 20.77
CA ARG A 175 9.47 -4.29 20.35
C ARG A 175 8.51 -4.17 19.17
N ASN A 176 8.62 -5.03 18.17
CA ASN A 176 7.70 -5.04 17.04
C ASN A 176 6.25 -5.27 17.48
N ALA A 177 6.00 -6.28 18.31
CA ALA A 177 4.68 -6.59 18.85
C ALA A 177 4.09 -5.42 19.65
N ARG A 178 4.90 -4.75 20.46
CA ARG A 178 4.48 -3.53 21.19
C ARG A 178 4.15 -2.38 20.26
N LEU A 179 4.99 -2.07 19.28
CA LEU A 179 4.78 -0.96 18.34
C LEU A 179 3.55 -1.19 17.47
N MET A 180 3.35 -2.42 17.01
CA MET A 180 2.19 -2.81 16.21
C MET A 180 0.93 -3.08 17.06
N VAL A 181 1.06 -3.10 18.39
CA VAL A 181 -0.01 -3.42 19.34
C VAL A 181 -0.72 -4.72 18.94
N MET A 182 0.07 -5.77 18.80
CA MET A 182 -0.37 -7.07 18.32
C MET A 182 -0.04 -8.14 19.37
N LYS A 183 -0.98 -9.06 19.61
CA LYS A 183 -0.76 -10.20 20.52
C LYS A 183 0.22 -11.20 19.92
N ASP A 184 -0.02 -11.58 18.67
CA ASP A 184 0.69 -12.64 17.97
C ASP A 184 1.22 -12.09 16.63
N GLY A 185 2.55 -11.99 16.51
CA GLY A 185 3.23 -11.69 15.26
C GLY A 185 4.13 -12.83 14.85
N LEU A 186 4.61 -12.82 13.61
CA LEU A 186 5.63 -13.79 13.19
C LEU A 186 6.92 -13.57 13.99
N SER A 187 7.41 -14.61 14.63
CA SER A 187 8.80 -14.70 15.11
C SER A 187 9.78 -14.57 13.94
N ALA A 188 11.06 -14.37 14.23
CA ALA A 188 12.09 -14.31 13.18
C ALA A 188 12.18 -15.62 12.37
N ASP A 189 12.00 -16.77 13.03
CA ASP A 189 12.06 -18.07 12.37
C ASP A 189 10.83 -18.37 11.52
N GLU A 190 9.64 -17.96 11.98
CA GLU A 190 8.42 -18.00 11.15
C GLU A 190 8.53 -17.09 9.94
N LEU A 191 9.03 -15.86 10.14
CA LEU A 191 9.25 -14.94 9.03
C LEU A 191 10.26 -15.49 8.03
N ARG A 192 11.33 -16.15 8.49
CA ARG A 192 12.29 -16.84 7.61
C ARG A 192 11.63 -17.97 6.81
N ARG A 193 10.73 -18.76 7.43
CA ARG A 193 9.95 -19.80 6.73
C ARG A 193 9.04 -19.21 5.65
N VAL A 194 8.38 -18.09 5.96
CA VAL A 194 7.54 -17.35 4.98
C VAL A 194 8.40 -16.85 3.81
N VAL A 195 9.54 -16.23 4.09
CA VAL A 195 10.45 -15.69 3.06
C VAL A 195 10.97 -16.81 2.15
N ALA A 196 11.38 -17.94 2.74
CA ALA A 196 11.82 -19.10 1.97
C ALA A 196 10.72 -19.67 1.06
N ALA A 197 9.49 -19.81 1.58
CA ALA A 197 8.36 -20.28 0.79
C ALA A 197 8.01 -19.31 -0.35
N ALA A 198 8.00 -18.00 -0.08
CA ALA A 198 7.78 -16.97 -1.08
C ALA A 198 8.83 -17.01 -2.20
N ALA A 199 10.11 -17.07 -1.83
CA ALA A 199 11.22 -17.13 -2.78
C ALA A 199 11.16 -18.39 -3.65
N ALA A 200 10.84 -19.54 -3.07
CA ALA A 200 10.72 -20.82 -3.77
C ALA A 200 9.68 -20.80 -4.90
N GLY A 201 8.65 -19.96 -4.80
CA GLY A 201 7.65 -19.79 -5.85
C GLY A 201 7.65 -18.44 -6.54
N GLY A 202 8.78 -17.71 -6.49
CA GLY A 202 8.99 -16.50 -7.29
C GLY A 202 8.27 -15.25 -6.76
N THR A 203 7.80 -15.26 -5.52
CA THR A 203 7.25 -14.07 -4.84
C THR A 203 8.38 -13.35 -4.09
N ARG A 204 8.69 -12.10 -4.47
CA ARG A 204 9.70 -11.29 -3.79
C ARG A 204 9.12 -10.66 -2.52
N VAL A 205 9.70 -10.95 -1.37
CA VAL A 205 9.29 -10.34 -0.10
C VAL A 205 9.93 -8.96 0.05
N ARG A 206 9.14 -7.99 0.51
CA ARG A 206 9.60 -6.69 0.98
C ARG A 206 9.24 -6.52 2.46
N LEU A 207 10.20 -6.17 3.30
CA LEU A 207 9.87 -5.69 4.65
C LEU A 207 9.53 -4.20 4.61
N SER A 208 8.42 -3.82 5.25
CA SER A 208 7.97 -2.44 5.39
C SER A 208 8.09 -1.98 6.83
N CYS A 209 9.02 -1.06 7.07
CA CYS A 209 9.28 -0.46 8.37
C CYS A 209 8.79 0.99 8.36
N VAL A 210 8.04 1.39 9.38
CA VAL A 210 7.80 2.82 9.63
C VAL A 210 8.99 3.40 10.39
N LEU A 211 9.41 4.61 10.03
CA LEU A 211 10.42 5.36 10.77
C LEU A 211 9.74 6.04 11.96
N LEU A 212 10.18 5.69 13.16
CA LEU A 212 9.62 6.18 14.42
C LEU A 212 10.76 6.70 15.29
N GLU A 213 10.57 7.89 15.86
CA GLU A 213 11.50 8.52 16.79
C GLU A 213 11.79 7.58 17.97
N GLY A 214 13.07 7.45 18.32
CA GLY A 214 13.57 6.56 19.36
C GLY A 214 13.52 5.07 19.02
N GLN A 215 13.11 4.69 17.81
CA GLN A 215 13.07 3.28 17.36
C GLN A 215 13.96 3.05 16.13
N ILE A 216 13.58 3.62 14.99
CA ILE A 216 14.27 3.52 13.70
C ILE A 216 14.32 4.93 13.10
N ASP A 217 15.26 5.73 13.58
CA ASP A 217 15.35 7.17 13.34
C ASP A 217 16.77 7.67 13.02
N ALA A 218 17.73 6.75 12.85
CA ALA A 218 19.12 7.05 12.52
C ALA A 218 19.67 6.03 11.51
N VAL A 219 20.77 6.39 10.83
CA VAL A 219 21.42 5.53 9.82
C VAL A 219 21.84 4.19 10.42
N GLU A 220 22.34 4.17 11.66
CA GLU A 220 22.77 2.96 12.36
C GLU A 220 21.58 2.03 12.65
N HIS A 221 20.42 2.59 13.00
CA HIS A 221 19.19 1.83 13.18
C HIS A 221 18.72 1.20 11.85
N ILE A 222 18.82 1.96 10.74
CA ILE A 222 18.54 1.47 9.39
C ILE A 222 19.47 0.32 9.03
N VAL A 223 20.78 0.47 9.24
CA VAL A 223 21.77 -0.58 8.93
C VAL A 223 21.52 -1.84 9.77
N ALA A 224 21.18 -1.69 11.06
CA ALA A 224 20.80 -2.82 11.91
C ALA A 224 19.54 -3.53 11.38
N TYR A 225 18.54 -2.78 10.92
CA TYR A 225 17.34 -3.34 10.31
C TYR A 225 17.66 -4.08 8.99
N LEU A 226 18.51 -3.51 8.13
CA LEU A 226 18.91 -4.12 6.86
C LEU A 226 19.67 -5.43 7.09
N ARG A 227 20.56 -5.49 8.08
CA ARG A 227 21.24 -6.73 8.48
C ARG A 227 20.26 -7.80 8.98
N PHE A 228 19.25 -7.39 9.74
CA PHE A 228 18.16 -8.29 10.13
C PHE A 228 17.39 -8.81 8.91
N ALA A 229 17.00 -7.94 7.99
CA ALA A 229 16.31 -8.34 6.75
C ALA A 229 17.14 -9.36 5.94
N ARG A 230 18.45 -9.10 5.78
CA ARG A 230 19.39 -10.01 5.13
C ARG A 230 19.43 -11.39 5.80
N SER A 231 19.43 -11.44 7.13
CA SER A 231 19.44 -12.70 7.90
C SER A 231 18.18 -13.57 7.71
N LEU A 232 17.12 -12.99 7.14
CA LEU A 232 15.88 -13.67 6.78
C LEU A 232 15.87 -14.11 5.31
N GLY A 233 16.83 -13.66 4.50
CA GLY A 233 16.82 -13.82 3.04
C GLY A 233 16.02 -12.74 2.30
N VAL A 234 15.75 -11.59 2.93
CA VAL A 234 15.05 -10.46 2.30
C VAL A 234 16.05 -9.49 1.69
N ASP A 235 15.86 -9.19 0.40
CA ASP A 235 16.69 -8.30 -0.41
C ASP A 235 15.98 -6.96 -0.74
N ASN A 236 14.84 -6.69 -0.12
CA ASN A 236 14.05 -5.50 -0.38
C ASN A 236 13.42 -4.95 0.90
N VAL A 237 13.77 -3.72 1.26
CA VAL A 237 13.25 -3.06 2.47
C VAL A 237 12.74 -1.67 2.09
N ILE A 238 11.57 -1.30 2.61
CA ILE A 238 11.06 0.07 2.56
C ILE A 238 10.96 0.66 3.96
N PHE A 239 11.51 1.85 4.13
CA PHE A 239 11.35 2.72 5.27
C PHE A 239 10.34 3.81 4.92
N ARG A 240 9.27 3.93 5.70
CA ARG A 240 8.19 4.90 5.47
C ARG A 240 8.18 5.92 6.58
N GLN A 241 8.27 7.18 6.23
CA GLN A 241 8.00 8.25 7.17
C GLN A 241 6.50 8.28 7.50
N LEU A 242 6.16 8.65 8.75
CA LEU A 242 4.78 8.89 9.11
C LEU A 242 4.18 10.02 8.25
N MET A 243 2.97 9.77 7.74
CA MET A 243 2.30 10.68 6.82
C MET A 243 1.98 12.00 7.51
N LYS A 244 2.10 13.09 6.75
CA LYS A 244 1.70 14.42 7.19
C LYS A 244 0.22 14.65 6.87
N THR A 245 -0.52 15.24 7.80
CA THR A 245 -1.90 15.72 7.59
C THR A 245 -1.96 17.23 7.51
N ASP A 246 -3.03 17.77 6.92
CA ASP A 246 -3.34 19.19 6.99
C ASP A 246 -3.94 19.53 8.37
N PRO A 247 -3.27 20.34 9.20
CA PRO A 247 -3.76 20.69 10.54
C PRO A 247 -5.09 21.47 10.50
N THR A 248 -5.46 22.05 9.37
CA THR A 248 -6.69 22.85 9.23
C THR A 248 -7.93 22.03 8.86
N ALA A 249 -7.74 20.81 8.34
CA ALA A 249 -8.82 19.94 7.86
C ALA A 249 -8.93 18.62 8.65
N VAL A 250 -7.97 18.33 9.53
CA VAL A 250 -7.89 17.07 10.27
C VAL A 250 -8.81 17.06 11.50
N VAL A 251 -9.51 15.95 11.72
CA VAL A 251 -10.06 15.63 13.05
C VAL A 251 -8.98 14.97 13.88
N GLU A 252 -8.61 15.64 14.96
CA GLU A 252 -7.57 15.14 15.86
C GLU A 252 -8.00 13.82 16.52
N ASN A 253 -7.17 12.79 16.41
CA ASN A 253 -7.36 11.50 17.08
C ASN A 253 -6.02 10.99 17.64
N HIS A 254 -6.03 9.83 18.27
CA HIS A 254 -4.82 9.27 18.88
C HIS A 254 -3.71 8.96 17.87
N VAL A 255 -4.05 8.57 16.63
CA VAL A 255 -3.09 8.30 15.55
C VAL A 255 -2.47 9.59 15.02
N VAL A 256 -3.24 10.66 14.84
CA VAL A 256 -2.72 11.99 14.45
C VAL A 256 -1.72 12.47 15.49
N LYS A 257 -2.11 12.48 16.78
CA LYS A 257 -1.23 12.89 17.91
C LYS A 257 0.04 12.06 17.98
N TYR A 258 -0.08 10.75 17.85
CA TYR A 258 1.09 9.87 17.86
C TYR A 258 1.98 10.15 16.65
N SER A 259 1.39 10.30 15.47
CA SER A 259 2.13 10.53 14.23
C SER A 259 2.91 11.83 14.30
N ASP A 260 2.30 12.94 14.74
CA ASP A 260 3.01 14.21 14.87
C ASP A 260 4.18 14.14 15.86
N ARG A 261 3.99 13.47 17.00
CA ARG A 261 5.04 13.33 18.02
C ARG A 261 6.17 12.42 17.57
N ALA A 262 5.86 11.24 17.00
CA ALA A 262 6.85 10.21 16.72
C ALA A 262 7.49 10.31 15.32
N ARG A 263 7.15 11.35 14.55
CA ARG A 263 7.60 11.50 13.15
C ARG A 263 9.07 11.89 13.07
N VAL A 264 9.84 11.02 12.41
CA VAL A 264 11.23 11.28 12.04
C VAL A 264 11.29 12.19 10.82
N ARG A 265 12.15 13.22 10.81
CA ARG A 265 12.45 13.99 9.58
C ARG A 265 13.31 13.14 8.65
N LEU A 266 12.89 13.00 7.40
CA LEU A 266 13.51 12.08 6.46
C LEU A 266 14.78 12.66 5.83
N GLU A 267 14.80 13.96 5.59
CA GLU A 267 15.90 14.65 4.90
C GLU A 267 17.26 14.49 5.58
N PRO A 268 17.40 14.67 6.91
CA PRO A 268 18.68 14.45 7.59
C PRO A 268 19.20 13.01 7.44
N ILE A 269 18.30 12.02 7.44
CA ILE A 269 18.66 10.61 7.21
C ILE A 269 19.14 10.42 5.77
N LEU A 270 18.41 10.93 4.79
CA LEU A 270 18.77 10.81 3.38
C LEU A 270 20.10 11.50 3.06
N ASP A 271 20.36 12.65 3.68
CA ASP A 271 21.63 13.37 3.54
C ASP A 271 22.79 12.57 4.15
N ALA A 272 22.59 12.00 5.35
CA ALA A 272 23.58 11.13 5.98
C ALA A 272 23.86 9.86 5.16
N LEU A 273 22.81 9.22 4.61
CA LEU A 273 22.96 8.05 3.73
C LEU A 273 23.69 8.39 2.44
N SER A 274 23.48 9.59 1.88
CA SER A 274 24.17 10.03 0.66
C SER A 274 25.67 10.25 0.89
N ALA A 275 26.08 10.53 2.13
CA ALA A 275 27.48 10.67 2.53
C ALA A 275 28.12 9.35 3.01
N ASP A 276 27.32 8.30 3.19
CA ASP A 276 27.75 7.01 3.72
C ASP A 276 28.14 6.05 2.58
N ALA A 277 29.41 5.68 2.51
CA ALA A 277 29.95 4.80 1.48
C ALA A 277 29.33 3.39 1.44
N ARG A 278 28.59 2.98 2.49
CA ARG A 278 27.84 1.71 2.51
C ARG A 278 26.62 1.74 1.57
N PHE A 279 26.17 2.93 1.17
CA PHE A 279 24.98 3.12 0.35
C PHE A 279 25.35 3.69 -1.02
N SER A 280 24.66 3.23 -2.07
CA SER A 280 24.68 3.89 -3.37
C SER A 280 23.29 4.38 -3.74
N PHE A 281 23.18 5.63 -4.18
CA PHE A 281 21.94 6.16 -4.69
C PHE A 281 21.59 5.54 -6.05
N GLU A 282 20.34 5.15 -6.23
CA GLU A 282 19.85 4.54 -7.48
C GLU A 282 18.92 5.49 -8.24
N ARG A 283 17.89 6.03 -7.58
CA ARG A 283 16.91 6.91 -8.23
C ARG A 283 15.99 7.64 -7.25
N GLN A 284 15.38 8.70 -7.76
CA GLN A 284 14.25 9.40 -7.15
C GLN A 284 12.96 9.14 -7.94
N ILE A 285 11.84 9.11 -7.23
CA ILE A 285 10.50 9.10 -7.79
C ILE A 285 9.68 10.20 -7.11
N VAL A 286 9.13 11.10 -7.90
CA VAL A 286 8.20 12.14 -7.45
C VAL A 286 6.79 11.75 -7.89
N GLY A 287 5.89 11.64 -6.92
CA GLY A 287 4.48 11.37 -7.12
C GLY A 287 3.62 12.53 -6.64
N TYR A 288 2.35 12.52 -7.05
CA TYR A 288 1.40 13.60 -6.80
C TYR A 288 1.12 13.89 -5.32
N TYR A 289 1.43 12.95 -4.43
CA TYR A 289 1.40 13.17 -2.97
C TYR A 289 2.51 12.44 -2.22
N TYR A 290 3.44 11.79 -2.93
CA TYR A 290 4.49 10.98 -2.33
C TYR A 290 5.84 11.26 -2.97
N TYR A 291 6.90 10.97 -2.23
CA TYR A 291 8.28 11.09 -2.66
C TYR A 291 9.04 9.83 -2.25
N VAL A 292 9.86 9.30 -3.15
CA VAL A 292 10.64 8.09 -2.91
C VAL A 292 12.08 8.27 -3.34
N GLU A 293 13.00 7.81 -2.50
CA GLU A 293 14.38 7.56 -2.87
C GLU A 293 14.71 6.08 -2.78
N VAL A 294 15.44 5.59 -3.77
CA VAL A 294 15.96 4.22 -3.79
C VAL A 294 17.46 4.29 -3.67
N PHE A 295 17.99 3.54 -2.72
CA PHE A 295 19.40 3.28 -2.51
C PHE A 295 19.65 1.77 -2.61
N ARG A 296 20.92 1.41 -2.78
CA ARG A 296 21.43 0.07 -2.59
C ARG A 296 22.26 0.03 -1.32
N PHE A 297 22.11 -1.04 -0.55
CA PHE A 297 23.01 -1.40 0.55
C PHE A 297 23.40 -2.85 0.34
N GLU A 298 24.65 -3.11 -0.02
CA GLU A 298 25.13 -4.45 -0.39
C GLU A 298 24.19 -5.10 -1.45
N ASP A 299 23.53 -6.20 -1.08
CA ASP A 299 22.58 -6.94 -1.91
C ASP A 299 21.10 -6.53 -1.70
N ILE A 300 20.82 -5.47 -0.94
CA ILE A 300 19.46 -5.02 -0.59
C ILE A 300 19.06 -3.72 -1.29
N ASP A 301 17.87 -3.74 -1.89
CA ASP A 301 17.19 -2.55 -2.39
C ASP A 301 16.52 -1.84 -1.21
N VAL A 302 17.01 -0.64 -0.89
CA VAL A 302 16.57 0.17 0.25
C VAL A 302 15.73 1.33 -0.27
N VAL A 303 14.47 1.36 0.11
CA VAL A 303 13.51 2.38 -0.35
C VAL A 303 13.13 3.27 0.82
N PHE A 304 13.19 4.58 0.63
CA PHE A 304 12.66 5.55 1.56
C PHE A 304 11.45 6.22 0.94
N GLU A 305 10.34 6.29 1.66
CA GLU A 305 9.11 6.91 1.18
C GLU A 305 8.56 7.91 2.19
N GLU A 306 8.09 9.02 1.66
CA GLU A 306 7.21 9.95 2.35
C GLU A 306 5.92 10.13 1.55
N ALA A 307 4.81 10.25 2.26
CA ALA A 307 3.53 10.64 1.70
C ALA A 307 2.91 11.78 2.53
N ASP A 308 2.32 12.75 1.83
CA ASP A 308 1.73 13.95 2.40
C ASP A 308 0.24 14.01 2.01
N LEU A 309 -0.64 13.80 2.99
CA LEU A 309 -2.08 13.83 2.77
C LEU A 309 -2.59 15.25 2.53
N ALA A 310 -1.91 16.29 3.02
CA ALA A 310 -2.25 17.66 2.67
C ALA A 310 -2.01 17.93 1.18
N GLN A 311 -0.87 17.45 0.65
CA GLN A 311 -0.56 17.56 -0.78
C GLN A 311 -1.53 16.73 -1.65
N LEU A 312 -1.97 15.56 -1.15
CA LEU A 312 -3.01 14.77 -1.82
C LEU A 312 -4.30 15.56 -2.01
N GLU A 313 -4.78 16.22 -0.96
CA GLU A 313 -6.01 17.01 -1.04
C GLU A 313 -5.83 18.29 -1.88
N GLU A 314 -4.66 18.94 -1.84
CA GLU A 314 -4.34 20.05 -2.74
C GLU A 314 -4.39 19.63 -4.21
N THR A 315 -3.75 18.51 -4.55
CA THR A 315 -3.73 18.00 -5.93
C THR A 315 -5.14 17.68 -6.43
N LYS A 316 -5.98 17.09 -5.58
CA LYS A 316 -7.39 16.80 -5.93
C LYS A 316 -8.21 18.07 -6.14
N ARG A 317 -7.92 19.14 -5.38
CA ARG A 317 -8.58 20.45 -5.55
C ARG A 317 -8.13 21.17 -6.81
N SER A 318 -6.84 21.10 -7.16
CA SER A 318 -6.28 21.76 -8.34
C SER A 318 -6.56 21.03 -9.66
N GLY A 319 -6.77 19.71 -9.61
CA GLY A 319 -7.11 18.86 -10.77
C GLY A 319 -8.41 18.08 -10.58
N PRO A 320 -9.56 18.75 -10.35
CA PRO A 320 -10.82 18.06 -10.12
C PRO A 320 -11.23 17.27 -11.37
N GLY A 321 -11.46 15.96 -11.21
CA GLY A 321 -11.88 15.07 -12.30
C GLY A 321 -10.85 14.03 -12.73
N ILE A 322 -9.59 14.15 -12.31
CA ILE A 322 -8.56 13.13 -12.55
C ILE A 322 -8.64 12.03 -11.48
N VAL A 323 -8.78 10.79 -11.93
CA VAL A 323 -8.74 9.59 -11.09
C VAL A 323 -7.28 9.17 -10.88
N HIS A 324 -6.77 9.36 -9.66
CA HIS A 324 -5.40 9.00 -9.29
C HIS A 324 -5.25 7.58 -8.74
N GLU A 325 -6.30 7.08 -8.09
CA GLU A 325 -6.33 5.78 -7.43
C GLU A 325 -7.62 5.06 -7.81
N LEU A 326 -7.58 3.73 -7.88
CA LEU A 326 -8.74 2.89 -8.13
C LEU A 326 -8.87 1.94 -6.94
N ILE A 327 -9.93 2.05 -6.13
CA ILE A 327 -10.10 1.26 -4.91
C ILE A 327 -11.37 0.43 -5.05
N PHE A 328 -11.23 -0.89 -5.10
CA PHE A 328 -12.35 -1.80 -4.91
C PHE A 328 -12.58 -2.00 -3.42
N HIS A 329 -13.70 -1.46 -2.95
CA HIS A 329 -14.07 -1.44 -1.54
C HIS A 329 -14.76 -2.74 -1.12
N PRO A 330 -14.70 -3.05 0.17
CA PRO A 330 -15.44 -4.16 0.76
C PRO A 330 -16.95 -4.21 0.48
N ASN A 331 -17.57 -3.08 0.13
CA ASN A 331 -18.98 -2.96 -0.24
C ASN A 331 -19.30 -3.24 -1.71
N ALA A 332 -18.39 -3.95 -2.41
CA ALA A 332 -18.53 -4.29 -3.81
C ALA A 332 -18.58 -3.07 -4.76
N ARG A 333 -17.94 -1.96 -4.38
CA ARG A 333 -17.85 -0.73 -5.20
C ARG A 333 -16.40 -0.39 -5.54
N LEU A 334 -16.16 -0.07 -6.81
CA LEU A 334 -15.00 0.65 -7.29
C LEU A 334 -15.18 2.16 -7.08
N ALA A 335 -14.21 2.80 -6.44
CA ALA A 335 -14.16 4.24 -6.23
C ALA A 335 -12.78 4.83 -6.56
N SER A 336 -12.72 6.13 -6.80
CA SER A 336 -11.48 6.88 -7.02
C SER A 336 -10.79 7.34 -5.72
N THR A 337 -11.36 6.98 -4.57
CA THR A 337 -10.84 7.35 -3.26
C THR A 337 -10.86 6.17 -2.28
N TRP A 338 -10.09 6.31 -1.20
CA TRP A 338 -10.10 5.39 -0.06
C TRP A 338 -11.37 5.52 0.81
N GLN A 339 -12.36 6.33 0.43
CA GLN A 339 -13.65 6.43 1.10
C GLN A 339 -14.74 5.78 0.23
N PRO A 340 -15.45 4.75 0.71
CA PRO A 340 -16.39 3.99 -0.12
C PRO A 340 -17.63 4.77 -0.63
N TRP A 341 -17.89 5.97 -0.12
CA TRP A 341 -18.97 6.86 -0.55
C TRP A 341 -18.51 8.00 -1.46
N ASP A 342 -17.21 8.20 -1.64
CA ASP A 342 -16.65 9.34 -2.37
C ASP A 342 -15.95 8.86 -3.65
N GLY A 343 -16.26 9.52 -4.77
CA GLY A 343 -15.68 9.17 -6.07
C GLY A 343 -16.13 7.82 -6.62
N ILE A 344 -17.39 7.42 -6.41
CA ILE A 344 -17.91 6.12 -6.90
C ILE A 344 -17.86 6.06 -8.44
N LEU A 345 -17.16 5.04 -8.96
CA LEU A 345 -16.98 4.79 -10.39
C LEU A 345 -17.96 3.71 -10.89
N GLY A 346 -18.16 2.66 -10.10
CA GLY A 346 -19.04 1.53 -10.41
C GLY A 346 -18.70 0.31 -9.55
N PRO A 347 -18.92 -0.93 -10.00
CA PRO A 347 -19.83 -1.25 -11.09
C PRO A 347 -21.24 -0.71 -10.81
N PRO A 348 -22.04 -0.40 -11.84
CA PRO A 348 -23.44 -0.05 -11.64
C PRO A 348 -24.18 -1.21 -10.94
N PRO A 349 -25.26 -0.94 -10.18
CA PRO A 349 -26.08 -2.03 -9.65
C PRO A 349 -26.50 -2.95 -10.80
N ALA A 350 -26.31 -4.25 -10.65
CA ALA A 350 -26.77 -5.22 -11.64
C ALA A 350 -28.24 -4.93 -11.96
N ALA A 351 -28.57 -4.79 -13.25
CA ALA A 351 -29.95 -4.63 -13.67
C ALA A 351 -30.74 -5.82 -13.11
N ARG A 352 -31.66 -5.55 -12.18
CA ARG A 352 -32.53 -6.59 -11.64
C ARG A 352 -33.23 -7.23 -12.84
N ALA A 353 -32.93 -8.50 -13.12
CA ALA A 353 -33.82 -9.30 -13.93
C ALA A 353 -35.18 -9.21 -13.23
N ALA A 354 -36.16 -8.60 -13.91
CA ALA A 354 -37.51 -8.53 -13.41
C ALA A 354 -37.95 -9.97 -13.08
N PRO A 355 -38.44 -10.26 -11.88
CA PRO A 355 -38.91 -11.60 -11.56
C PRO A 355 -40.11 -11.91 -12.47
N GLY A 356 -39.93 -12.87 -13.38
CA GLY A 356 -40.98 -13.59 -14.07
C GLY A 356 -41.78 -12.80 -15.11
N ALA A 357 -41.28 -12.80 -16.35
CA ALA A 357 -42.14 -12.85 -17.53
C ALA A 357 -41.90 -14.19 -18.23
N SER A 358 -42.48 -15.26 -17.68
CA SER A 358 -42.75 -16.53 -18.37
C SER A 358 -43.78 -17.31 -17.58
#